data_AF-A0A227J693-F1
#
_entry.id   AF-A0A227J693-F1
#
_cell.length_a   1.000
_cell.length_b   1.000
_cell.length_c   1.000
_cell.angle_alpha   90.00
_cell.angle_beta   90.00
_cell.angle_gamma   90.00
#
_symmetry.space_group_name_H-M   'P 1'
#
loop_
_entity.id
_entity.type
_entity.pdbx_description
1 polymer ?
#
loop_
_entity_poly.entity_id
_entity_poly.type
_entity_poly.pdbx_seq_one_letter_code
_entity_poly.pdbx_strand_id
1 'polypeptide(L)'
;QVGALVAVDNTFLTPVYQKPLELGADFVIHSTTKYINGHSDVIGGVVITKTEAHAEELAWWGNCIGATGTPFDSYMTLRGIRTLGARMRVHEESSQHVLNYLQQQALVAKIYHPSLPDHPGHEIA
;
A
#
# COMPACT_ATOMS: atom_id res chain seq x y z
N GLN A 1 19.77 -3.29 18.10
CA GLN A 1 18.79 -2.27 17.69
C GLN A 1 19.33 -0.88 18.05
N VAL A 2 19.03 0.14 17.25
CA VAL A 2 19.57 1.51 17.42
C VAL A 2 18.54 2.53 17.90
N GLY A 3 17.32 2.09 18.23
CA GLY A 3 16.23 2.97 18.71
C GLY A 3 15.59 3.86 17.64
N ALA A 4 15.82 3.56 16.35
CA ALA A 4 15.20 4.29 15.26
C ALA A 4 13.73 3.88 15.07
N LEU A 5 12.89 4.86 14.76
CA LEU A 5 11.50 4.64 14.34
C LEU A 5 11.46 4.11 12.90
N VAL A 6 10.58 3.14 12.64
CA VAL A 6 10.46 2.47 11.34
C VAL A 6 9.11 2.80 10.70
N ALA A 7 9.17 3.36 9.50
CA ALA A 7 8.01 3.57 8.64
C ALA A 7 8.05 2.66 7.42
N VAL A 8 6.90 2.08 7.05
CA VAL A 8 6.75 1.26 5.85
C VAL A 8 5.71 1.90 4.94
N ASP A 9 6.10 2.26 3.73
CA ASP A 9 5.15 2.59 2.67
C ASP A 9 4.55 1.28 2.12
N ASN A 10 3.30 1.03 2.47
CA ASN A 10 2.56 -0.18 2.13
C ASN A 10 1.56 0.05 0.99
N THR A 11 1.81 1.05 0.13
CA THR A 11 0.91 1.42 -0.97
C THR A 11 0.63 0.25 -1.92
N PHE A 12 1.64 -0.57 -2.24
CA PHE A 12 1.53 -1.64 -3.24
C PHE A 12 0.71 -2.84 -2.73
N LEU A 13 1.03 -3.34 -1.54
CA LEU A 13 0.38 -4.54 -1.01
C LEU A 13 -0.95 -4.23 -0.33
N THR A 14 -1.17 -2.98 0.06
CA THR A 14 -2.37 -2.52 0.79
C THR A 14 -2.49 -3.24 2.15
N PRO A 15 -3.45 -2.89 3.02
CA PRO A 15 -3.66 -3.68 4.24
C PRO A 15 -4.25 -5.08 3.97
N VAL A 16 -4.60 -5.40 2.72
CA VAL A 16 -5.12 -6.72 2.33
C VAL A 16 -4.02 -7.77 2.35
N TYR A 17 -2.84 -7.48 1.77
CA TYR A 17 -1.77 -8.47 1.64
C TYR A 17 -0.61 -8.28 2.61
N GLN A 18 -0.46 -7.10 3.22
CA GLN A 18 0.58 -6.90 4.23
C GLN A 18 0.12 -5.99 5.35
N LYS A 19 0.52 -6.30 6.59
CA LYS A 19 0.24 -5.51 7.78
C LYS A 19 1.54 -5.18 8.54
N PRO A 20 2.29 -4.14 8.13
CA PRO A 20 3.61 -3.90 8.69
C PRO A 20 3.65 -3.59 10.19
N LEU A 21 2.56 -3.06 10.77
CA LEU A 21 2.47 -2.88 12.23
C LEU A 21 2.54 -4.21 13.00
N GLU A 22 1.94 -5.27 12.45
CA GLU A 22 2.03 -6.62 13.01
C GLU A 22 3.45 -7.22 12.86
N LEU A 23 4.23 -6.70 11.90
CA LEU A 23 5.62 -7.08 11.62
C LEU A 23 6.66 -6.22 12.35
N GLY A 24 6.21 -5.26 13.19
CA GLY A 24 7.09 -4.46 14.05
C GLY A 24 7.38 -3.03 13.57
N ALA A 25 6.76 -2.56 12.48
CA ALA A 25 6.85 -1.15 12.11
C ALA A 25 6.15 -0.24 13.13
N ASP A 26 6.61 1.01 13.24
CA ASP A 26 5.98 2.05 14.07
C ASP A 26 4.94 2.85 13.29
N PHE A 27 5.14 2.97 11.97
CA PHE A 27 4.29 3.71 11.05
C PHE A 27 4.03 2.91 9.77
N VAL A 28 2.80 2.99 9.27
CA VAL A 28 2.42 2.52 7.93
C VAL A 28 1.88 3.69 7.13
N ILE A 29 2.43 3.87 5.93
CA ILE A 29 2.05 4.94 5.02
C ILE A 29 1.34 4.30 3.82
N HIS A 30 0.25 4.92 3.36
CA HIS A 30 -0.35 4.58 2.09
C HIS A 30 -0.65 5.85 1.28
N SER A 31 -0.34 5.81 -0.02
CA SER A 31 -1.01 6.68 -0.99
C SER A 31 -2.42 6.15 -1.23
N THR A 32 -3.43 6.89 -0.77
CA THR A 32 -4.84 6.49 -0.99
C THR A 32 -5.24 6.65 -2.45
N THR A 33 -4.50 7.45 -3.22
CA THR A 33 -4.64 7.60 -4.69
C THR A 33 -4.62 6.28 -5.45
N LYS A 34 -3.87 5.28 -4.94
CA LYS A 34 -3.65 4.01 -5.64
C LYS A 34 -4.76 3.01 -5.31
N TYR A 35 -4.42 1.86 -4.77
CA TYR A 35 -5.36 0.76 -4.61
C TYR A 35 -6.45 1.04 -3.57
N ILE A 36 -6.15 1.79 -2.50
CA ILE A 36 -7.12 2.08 -1.43
C ILE A 36 -8.37 2.78 -2.00
N ASN A 37 -8.21 3.90 -2.70
CA ASN A 37 -9.31 4.47 -3.46
C ASN A 37 -9.68 3.55 -4.64
N GLY A 38 -8.72 3.26 -5.52
CA GLY A 38 -8.87 2.29 -6.61
C GLY A 38 -9.74 2.72 -7.79
N HIS A 39 -10.14 4.00 -7.86
CA HIS A 39 -11.04 4.53 -8.88
C HIS A 39 -10.43 5.70 -9.69
N SER A 40 -9.14 6.00 -9.49
CA SER A 40 -8.38 7.00 -10.25
C SER A 40 -8.95 8.43 -10.21
N ASP A 41 -9.74 8.75 -9.18
CA ASP A 41 -10.51 10.00 -9.03
C ASP A 41 -10.24 10.74 -7.71
N VAL A 42 -9.33 10.25 -6.88
CA VAL A 42 -8.94 10.86 -5.59
C VAL A 42 -7.42 10.97 -5.50
N ILE A 43 -6.93 12.10 -4.99
CA ILE A 43 -5.53 12.26 -4.57
C ILE A 43 -5.50 12.35 -3.04
N GLY A 44 -4.68 11.52 -2.39
CA GLY A 44 -4.57 11.53 -0.94
C GLY A 44 -3.55 10.56 -0.37
N GLY A 45 -3.38 10.64 0.95
CA GLY A 45 -2.52 9.77 1.73
C GLY A 45 -3.04 9.55 3.14
N VAL A 46 -2.59 8.48 3.78
CA VAL A 46 -2.90 8.17 5.18
C VAL A 46 -1.65 7.63 5.87
N VAL A 47 -1.48 8.00 7.13
CA VAL A 47 -0.47 7.43 8.03
C VAL A 47 -1.20 6.73 9.17
N ILE A 48 -0.86 5.47 9.41
CA ILE A 48 -1.35 4.66 10.53
C ILE A 48 -0.18 4.48 11.49
N THR A 49 -0.40 4.76 12.76
CA THR A 49 0.64 4.65 13.80
C THR A 49 0.37 3.47 14.71
N LYS A 50 1.44 2.92 15.29
CA LYS A 50 1.36 1.87 16.33
C LYS A 50 0.80 2.37 17.66
N THR A 51 1.02 3.64 17.99
CA THR A 51 0.67 4.24 19.29
C THR A 51 -0.13 5.51 19.10
N GLU A 52 -1.02 5.79 20.06
CA GLU A 52 -1.84 7.00 20.10
C GLU A 52 -1.00 8.28 20.18
N ALA A 53 0.06 8.31 21.00
CA ALA A 53 0.93 9.49 21.12
C ALA A 53 1.52 9.96 19.77
N HIS A 54 1.99 9.03 18.94
CA HIS A 54 2.43 9.34 17.58
C HIS A 54 1.28 9.84 16.68
N ALA A 55 0.06 9.34 16.86
CA ALA A 55 -1.11 9.80 16.11
C ALA A 55 -1.47 11.25 16.47
N GLU A 56 -1.45 11.58 17.76
CA GLU A 56 -1.71 12.93 18.27
C GLU A 56 -0.65 13.93 17.77
N GLU A 57 0.63 13.56 17.80
CA GLU A 57 1.71 14.39 17.28
C GLU A 57 1.55 14.65 15.77
N LEU A 58 1.27 13.61 14.98
CA LEU A 58 1.02 13.77 13.55
C LEU A 58 -0.25 14.59 13.25
N ALA A 59 -1.31 14.43 14.05
CA ALA A 59 -2.53 15.22 13.91
C ALA A 59 -2.27 16.71 14.21
N TRP A 60 -1.47 16.99 15.24
CA TRP A 60 -1.04 18.36 15.56
C TRP A 60 -0.26 18.97 14.39
N TRP A 61 0.73 18.24 13.84
CA TRP A 61 1.47 18.70 12.66
C TRP A 61 0.57 18.90 11.45
N GLY A 62 -0.34 17.96 11.17
CA GLY A 62 -1.30 18.05 10.07
C GLY A 62 -2.15 19.32 10.16
N ASN A 63 -2.56 19.71 11.36
CA ASN A 63 -3.25 20.97 11.61
C ASN A 63 -2.33 22.19 11.38
N CYS A 64 -1.10 22.16 11.90
CA CYS A 64 -0.15 23.27 11.75
C CYS A 64 0.27 23.55 10.30
N ILE A 65 0.43 22.50 9.48
CA ILE A 65 0.89 22.64 8.08
C ILE A 65 -0.26 22.59 7.06
N GLY A 66 -1.51 22.37 7.50
CA GLY A 66 -2.67 22.27 6.61
C GLY A 66 -2.70 21.01 5.74
N ALA A 67 -2.02 19.94 6.14
CA ALA A 67 -1.96 18.68 5.40
C ALA A 67 -3.08 17.71 5.82
N THR A 68 -4.34 18.16 5.68
CA THR A 68 -5.52 17.36 5.98
C THR A 68 -6.26 16.94 4.71
N GLY A 69 -6.92 15.78 4.73
CA GLY A 69 -7.70 15.30 3.59
C GLY A 69 -8.98 16.11 3.40
N THR A 70 -9.37 16.38 2.16
CA THR A 70 -10.64 17.05 1.90
C THR A 70 -11.81 16.12 2.29
N PRO A 71 -12.95 16.66 2.77
CA PRO A 71 -14.09 15.83 3.18
C PRO A 71 -14.63 14.96 2.04
N PHE A 72 -14.67 15.50 0.82
CA PHE A 72 -15.18 14.78 -0.34
C PHE A 72 -14.23 13.65 -0.77
N ASP A 73 -12.93 13.92 -0.83
CA ASP A 73 -11.93 12.88 -1.14
C ASP A 73 -11.88 11.79 -0.09
N SER A 74 -12.09 12.15 1.19
CA SER A 74 -12.18 11.19 2.29
C SER A 74 -13.40 10.27 2.15
N TYR A 75 -14.55 10.83 1.77
CA TYR A 75 -15.76 10.05 1.47
C TYR A 75 -15.56 9.13 0.26
N MET A 76 -14.96 9.62 -0.82
CA MET A 76 -14.68 8.84 -2.03
C MET A 76 -13.69 7.70 -1.74
N THR A 77 -12.66 7.96 -0.92
CA THR A 77 -11.74 6.93 -0.43
C THR A 77 -12.48 5.86 0.38
N LEU A 78 -13.38 6.26 1.29
CA LEU A 78 -14.21 5.31 2.06
C LEU A 78 -15.10 4.46 1.16
N ARG A 79 -15.67 5.04 0.10
CA ARG A 79 -16.40 4.29 -0.94
C ARG A 79 -15.49 3.26 -1.63
N GLY A 80 -14.28 3.67 -2.00
CA GLY A 80 -13.29 2.82 -2.66
C GLY A 80 -12.84 1.61 -1.84
N ILE A 81 -12.66 1.80 -0.52
CA ILE A 81 -12.23 0.74 0.41
C ILE A 81 -13.21 -0.43 0.45
N ARG A 82 -14.52 -0.20 0.27
CA ARG A 82 -15.55 -1.24 0.35
C ARG A 82 -15.37 -2.36 -0.67
N THR A 83 -14.72 -2.08 -1.80
CA THR A 83 -14.42 -3.07 -2.85
C THR A 83 -12.96 -3.49 -2.88
N LEU A 84 -12.12 -3.00 -1.95
CA LEU A 84 -10.67 -3.21 -1.97
C LEU A 84 -10.29 -4.68 -2.06
N GLY A 85 -10.81 -5.54 -1.16
CA GLY A 85 -10.48 -6.96 -1.16
C GLY A 85 -10.85 -7.68 -2.48
N ALA A 86 -12.04 -7.39 -3.02
CA ALA A 86 -12.47 -7.96 -4.29
C ALA A 86 -11.59 -7.49 -5.46
N ARG A 87 -11.25 -6.19 -5.50
CA ARG A 87 -10.36 -5.62 -6.52
C ARG A 87 -8.95 -6.21 -6.42
N MET A 88 -8.38 -6.31 -5.23
CA MET A 88 -7.03 -6.85 -5.02
C MET A 88 -6.93 -8.32 -5.44
N ARG A 89 -7.97 -9.13 -5.19
CA ARG A 89 -8.01 -10.51 -5.69
C ARG A 89 -7.98 -10.56 -7.22
N VAL A 90 -8.81 -9.75 -7.89
CA VAL A 90 -8.83 -9.70 -9.36
C VAL A 90 -7.50 -9.17 -9.92
N HIS A 91 -6.88 -8.19 -9.26
CA HIS A 91 -5.54 -7.72 -9.62
C HIS A 91 -4.50 -8.84 -9.56
N GLU A 92 -4.52 -9.66 -8.50
CA GLU A 92 -3.60 -10.80 -8.36
C GLU A 92 -3.83 -11.85 -9.46
N GLU A 93 -5.09 -12.29 -9.63
CA GLU A 93 -5.47 -13.26 -10.68
C GLU A 93 -5.04 -12.78 -12.07
N SER A 94 -5.33 -11.52 -12.40
CA SER A 94 -4.95 -10.91 -13.68
C SER A 94 -3.43 -10.80 -13.84
N SER A 95 -2.73 -10.42 -12.77
CA SER A 95 -1.27 -10.30 -12.78
C SER A 95 -0.61 -11.66 -13.02
N GLN A 96 -1.15 -12.73 -12.46
CA GLN A 96 -0.65 -14.08 -12.72
C GLN A 96 -0.82 -14.48 -14.19
N HIS A 97 -1.93 -14.13 -14.84
CA HIS A 97 -2.11 -14.36 -16.28
C HIS A 97 -1.10 -13.60 -17.12
N VAL A 98 -0.86 -12.31 -16.81
CA VAL A 98 0.15 -11.49 -17.49
C VAL A 98 1.54 -12.06 -17.27
N LEU A 99 1.88 -12.45 -16.04
CA LEU A 99 3.17 -13.02 -15.68
C LEU A 99 3.45 -14.31 -16.47
N ASN A 100 2.49 -15.24 -16.49
CA ASN A 100 2.59 -16.50 -17.23
C ASN A 100 2.81 -16.25 -18.73
N TYR A 101 2.11 -15.27 -19.31
CA TYR A 101 2.29 -14.90 -20.71
C TYR A 101 3.69 -14.33 -20.96
N LEU A 102 4.14 -13.38 -20.13
CA LEU A 102 5.43 -12.70 -20.30
C LEU A 102 6.61 -13.66 -20.18
N GLN A 103 6.54 -14.68 -19.31
CA GLN A 103 7.58 -15.71 -19.17
C GLN A 103 7.81 -16.53 -20.44
N GLN A 104 6.83 -16.58 -21.34
CA GLN A 104 6.92 -17.34 -22.59
C GLN A 104 7.40 -16.48 -23.78
N GLN A 105 7.56 -15.17 -23.60
CA GLN A 105 7.87 -14.26 -24.71
C GLN A 105 9.38 -14.12 -24.92
N ALA A 106 9.88 -14.51 -26.09
CA ALA A 106 11.29 -14.41 -26.45
C ALA A 106 11.85 -12.96 -26.44
N LEU A 107 10.98 -11.95 -26.57
CA LEU A 107 11.36 -10.53 -26.53
C LEU A 107 11.49 -9.99 -25.09
N VAL A 108 11.02 -10.72 -24.07
CA VAL A 108 11.10 -10.29 -22.67
C VAL A 108 12.45 -10.71 -22.12
N ALA A 109 13.34 -9.74 -21.90
CA ALA A 109 14.67 -10.01 -21.37
C ALA A 109 14.68 -10.36 -19.87
N LYS A 110 13.78 -9.76 -19.07
CA LYS A 110 13.73 -9.94 -17.63
C LYS A 110 12.38 -9.54 -17.05
N ILE A 111 11.96 -10.24 -16.00
CA ILE A 111 10.73 -9.95 -15.25
C ILE A 111 11.10 -9.72 -13.79
N TYR A 112 10.53 -8.67 -13.20
CA TYR A 112 10.67 -8.36 -11.78
C TYR A 112 9.30 -8.50 -11.12
N HIS A 113 9.09 -9.60 -10.41
CA HIS A 113 7.87 -9.84 -9.67
C HIS A 113 8.17 -10.67 -8.42
N PRO A 114 7.67 -10.31 -7.22
CA PRO A 114 7.98 -11.03 -5.98
C PRO A 114 7.56 -12.50 -5.97
N SER A 115 6.52 -12.87 -6.71
CA SER A 115 6.06 -14.26 -6.80
C SER A 115 6.97 -15.19 -7.63
N LEU A 116 7.99 -14.66 -8.31
CA LEU A 116 8.92 -15.48 -9.07
C LEU A 116 9.98 -16.12 -8.15
N PRO A 117 10.24 -17.44 -8.26
CA PRO A 117 11.22 -18.13 -7.41
C PRO A 117 12.63 -17.54 -7.46
N ASP A 118 13.04 -17.04 -8.63
CA ASP A 118 14.37 -16.44 -8.82
C ASP A 118 14.44 -14.98 -8.33
N HIS A 119 13.33 -14.40 -7.85
CA HIS A 119 13.34 -13.05 -7.29
C HIS A 119 14.07 -13.07 -5.94
N PRO A 120 15.06 -12.18 -5.68
CA PRO A 120 15.83 -12.19 -4.44
C PRO A 120 15.00 -12.07 -3.15
N GLY A 121 13.80 -11.51 -3.24
CA GLY A 121 12.86 -11.37 -2.13
C GLY A 121 11.74 -12.41 -2.08
N HIS A 122 11.74 -13.45 -2.92
CA HIS A 122 10.63 -14.41 -3.03
C HIS A 122 10.28 -15.07 -1.69
N GLU A 123 11.27 -15.61 -1.00
CA GLU A 123 11.08 -16.34 0.26
C GLU A 123 10.58 -15.45 1.43
N ILE A 124 10.74 -14.13 1.32
CA ILE A 124 10.34 -13.18 2.37
C ILE A 124 9.00 -12.52 2.05
N ALA A 125 8.58 -12.53 0.78
CA ALA A 125 7.34 -11.93 0.29
C ALA A 125 6.11 -12.78 0.65
#